data_AF-A0A379Z5P7-F1
#
_entry.id   AF-A0A379Z5P7-F1
#
_cell.length_a   1.000
_cell.length_b   1.000
_cell.length_c   1.000
_cell.angle_alpha   90.00
_cell.angle_beta   90.00
_cell.angle_gamma   90.00
#
_symmetry.space_group_name_H-M   'P 1'
#
loop_
_entity.id
_entity.type
_entity.pdbx_description
1 polymer ?
#
loop_
_entity_poly.entity_id
_entity_poly.type
_entity_poly.pdbx_seq_one_letter_code
_entity_poly.pdbx_strand_id
1 'polypeptide(L)'
;MDSRPQPVEHLASLDAAAQALIRAADTSFVASCAHLELAQGGVDISHRGGRPGFIHLEGDTLWMPDFRGNRYMNTLGNLLAEPRAALLFIDFERGDVLHLQGETQILWQAEGHPAVEGAERYWRFDVRRAWRFTAALPWRGRNLEYSPATLATGVWQR
;
A
#
# COMPACT_ATOMS: atom_id res chain seq x y z
N MET A 1 -16.55 21.65 -0.79
CA MET A 1 -15.67 22.63 -0.12
C MET A 1 -14.43 22.77 -0.96
N ASP A 2 -14.10 24.00 -1.36
CA ASP A 2 -12.90 24.31 -2.14
C ASP A 2 -11.66 24.22 -1.22
N SER A 3 -11.12 23.02 -1.06
CA SER A 3 -9.96 22.77 -0.20
C SER A 3 -8.68 22.99 -0.99
N ARG A 4 -7.88 23.99 -0.59
CA ARG A 4 -6.57 24.27 -1.18
C ARG A 4 -5.52 23.29 -0.64
N PRO A 5 -4.49 22.91 -1.44
CA PRO A 5 -3.36 22.13 -0.95
C PRO A 5 -2.72 22.78 0.27
N GLN A 6 -2.39 21.99 1.28
CA GLN A 6 -1.66 22.46 2.46
C GLN A 6 -0.16 22.15 2.35
N PRO A 7 0.69 22.80 3.16
CA PRO A 7 2.10 22.41 3.27
C PRO A 7 2.25 20.93 3.62
N VAL A 8 3.30 20.31 3.09
CA VAL A 8 3.59 18.89 3.34
C VAL A 8 3.91 18.68 4.81
N GLU A 9 3.21 17.73 5.43
CA GLU A 9 3.43 17.34 6.81
C GLU A 9 4.34 16.11 6.86
N HIS A 10 5.41 16.15 7.65
CA HIS A 10 6.25 14.99 7.94
C HIS A 10 5.79 14.33 9.23
N LEU A 11 5.45 13.05 9.17
CA LEU A 11 4.93 12.30 10.31
C LEU A 11 6.08 11.54 10.97
N ALA A 12 6.18 11.63 12.30
CA ALA A 12 7.12 10.84 13.09
C ALA A 12 6.70 9.36 13.20
N SER A 13 5.40 9.10 13.13
CA SER A 13 4.76 7.78 13.12
C SER A 13 3.39 7.88 12.45
N LEU A 14 2.76 6.75 12.13
CA LEU A 14 1.40 6.70 11.58
C LEU A 14 0.38 7.11 12.66
N ASP A 15 -0.06 8.36 12.62
CA ASP A 15 -1.15 8.85 13.47
C ASP A 15 -2.50 8.20 13.10
N ALA A 16 -3.54 8.51 13.89
CA ALA A 16 -4.87 7.95 13.70
C ALA A 16 -5.47 8.24 12.31
N ALA A 17 -5.19 9.40 11.71
CA ALA A 17 -5.72 9.76 10.39
C ALA A 17 -5.00 9.00 9.26
N ALA A 18 -3.69 8.83 9.37
CA ALA A 18 -2.91 8.01 8.44
C ALA A 18 -3.34 6.53 8.49
N GLN A 19 -3.50 5.99 9.71
CA GLN A 19 -4.01 4.62 9.89
C GLN A 19 -5.43 4.47 9.35
N ALA A 20 -6.32 5.45 9.57
CA ALA A 20 -7.68 5.42 9.05
C ALA A 20 -7.69 5.39 7.51
N LEU A 21 -6.85 6.22 6.87
CA LEU A 21 -6.72 6.22 5.41
C LEU A 21 -6.26 4.86 4.88
N ILE A 22 -5.21 4.28 5.45
CA ILE A 22 -4.70 2.96 5.02
C ILE A 22 -5.76 1.87 5.22
N ARG A 23 -6.50 1.88 6.34
CA ARG A 23 -7.57 0.89 6.60
C ARG A 23 -8.75 1.05 5.64
N ALA A 24 -9.05 2.27 5.21
CA ALA A 24 -10.14 2.55 4.27
C ALA A 24 -9.73 2.32 2.80
N ALA A 25 -8.44 2.25 2.51
CA ALA A 25 -7.93 2.08 1.16
C ALA A 25 -8.37 0.74 0.56
N ASP A 26 -8.92 0.79 -0.65
CA ASP A 26 -9.14 -0.35 -1.53
C ASP A 26 -8.01 -0.51 -2.57
N THR A 27 -7.07 0.43 -2.57
CA THR A 27 -5.94 0.50 -3.49
C THR A 27 -4.71 1.10 -2.82
N SER A 28 -3.54 0.65 -3.25
CA SER A 28 -2.24 1.22 -2.91
C SER A 28 -1.28 1.05 -4.09
N PHE A 29 -0.30 1.94 -4.18
CA PHE A 29 0.76 1.84 -5.17
C PHE A 29 2.09 1.54 -4.48
N VAL A 30 2.82 0.57 -5.01
CA VAL A 30 4.10 0.11 -4.47
C VAL A 30 5.19 0.45 -5.47
N ALA A 31 6.07 1.38 -5.10
CA ALA A 31 7.32 1.61 -5.80
C ALA A 31 8.39 0.68 -5.23
N SER A 32 9.05 -0.06 -6.11
CA SER A 32 10.15 -0.99 -5.79
C SER A 32 11.24 -0.86 -6.84
N CYS A 33 12.45 -1.29 -6.52
CA CYS A 33 13.54 -1.32 -7.49
C CYS A 33 14.36 -2.58 -7.35
N ALA A 34 15.08 -2.95 -8.41
CA ALA A 34 16.06 -4.03 -8.35
C ALA A 34 17.12 -3.87 -9.43
N HIS A 35 18.27 -4.49 -9.18
CA HIS A 35 19.34 -4.65 -10.16
C HIS A 35 19.77 -3.36 -10.84
N LEU A 36 19.90 -2.25 -10.09
CA LEU A 36 20.23 -0.93 -10.64
C LEU A 36 21.58 -0.89 -11.39
N GLU A 37 22.42 -1.89 -11.16
CA GLU A 37 23.67 -2.15 -11.87
C GLU A 37 23.50 -2.78 -13.26
N LEU A 38 22.33 -3.34 -13.58
CA LEU A 38 22.02 -4.00 -14.85
C LEU A 38 21.22 -3.06 -15.76
N ALA A 39 21.41 -3.19 -17.07
CA ALA A 39 20.65 -2.41 -18.06
C ALA A 39 19.12 -2.68 -18.01
N GLN A 40 18.72 -3.85 -17.54
CA GLN A 40 17.32 -4.27 -17.40
C GLN A 40 16.75 -3.98 -16.00
N GLY A 41 17.59 -3.58 -15.05
CA GLY A 41 17.11 -3.18 -13.73
C GLY A 41 16.61 -1.74 -13.72
N GLY A 42 16.05 -1.34 -12.58
CA GLY A 42 15.43 -0.03 -12.46
C GLY A 42 14.36 0.03 -11.39
N VAL A 43 13.53 1.06 -11.48
CA VAL A 43 12.39 1.32 -10.59
C VAL A 43 11.11 0.93 -11.32
N ASP A 44 10.20 0.26 -10.61
CA ASP A 44 8.87 -0.10 -11.10
C ASP A 44 7.80 0.33 -10.07
N ILE A 45 6.59 0.63 -10.56
CA ILE A 45 5.43 0.95 -9.73
C ILE A 45 4.30 0.00 -10.06
N SER A 46 3.85 -0.73 -9.05
CA SER A 46 2.75 -1.68 -9.16
C SER A 46 1.54 -1.23 -8.36
N HIS A 47 0.35 -1.52 -8.87
CA HIS A 47 -0.91 -1.35 -8.17
C HIS A 47 -1.23 -2.59 -7.32
N ARG A 48 -1.70 -2.40 -6.09
CA ARG A 48 -2.18 -3.44 -5.19
C ARG A 48 -3.58 -3.07 -4.68
N GLY A 49 -4.56 -3.88 -5.02
CA GLY A 49 -5.96 -3.66 -4.64
C GLY A 49 -6.56 -4.83 -3.85
N GLY A 50 -7.56 -4.51 -3.06
CA GLY A 50 -8.34 -5.45 -2.25
C GLY A 50 -9.51 -4.71 -1.61
N ARG A 51 -10.46 -5.41 -0.98
CA ARG A 51 -11.53 -4.71 -0.25
C ARG A 51 -10.93 -3.91 0.93
N PRO A 52 -11.51 -2.74 1.29
CA PRO A 52 -11.04 -1.99 2.46
C PRO A 52 -10.83 -2.87 3.68
N GLY A 53 -9.70 -2.69 4.34
CA GLY A 53 -9.23 -3.55 5.43
C GLY A 53 -8.36 -4.74 5.01
N PHE A 54 -8.07 -4.92 3.71
CA PHE A 54 -7.14 -5.96 3.23
C PHE A 54 -5.70 -5.78 3.74
N ILE A 55 -5.34 -4.56 4.11
CA ILE A 55 -4.04 -4.23 4.71
C ILE A 55 -4.17 -4.29 6.22
N HIS A 56 -3.46 -5.24 6.82
CA HIS A 56 -3.39 -5.30 8.27
C HIS A 56 -2.33 -4.33 8.80
N LEU A 57 -2.64 -3.67 9.91
CA LEU A 57 -1.86 -2.55 10.47
C LEU A 57 -1.66 -2.76 11.96
N GLU A 58 -0.39 -2.75 12.37
CA GLU A 58 0.07 -2.80 13.76
C GLU A 58 1.09 -1.67 13.99
N GLY A 59 0.65 -0.56 14.58
CA GLY A 59 1.48 0.63 14.72
C GLY A 59 1.97 1.17 13.35
N ASP A 60 3.29 1.18 13.17
CA ASP A 60 4.00 1.62 11.97
C ASP A 60 4.34 0.47 11.01
N THR A 61 3.76 -0.70 11.23
CA THR A 61 3.99 -1.89 10.42
C THR A 61 2.73 -2.25 9.64
N LEU A 62 2.90 -2.42 8.33
CA LEU A 62 1.86 -2.85 7.40
C LEU A 62 2.11 -4.30 7.00
N TRP A 63 1.03 -5.07 6.90
CA TRP A 63 1.04 -6.42 6.40
C TRP A 63 0.21 -6.46 5.12
N MET A 64 0.91 -6.63 4.01
CA MET A 64 0.35 -6.58 2.68
C MET A 64 0.10 -8.02 2.20
N PRO A 65 -1.16 -8.40 1.91
CA PRO A 65 -1.42 -9.70 1.31
C PRO A 65 -0.95 -9.70 -0.15
N ASP A 66 -0.38 -10.82 -0.58
CA ASP A 66 -0.12 -11.08 -1.99
C ASP A 66 -1.16 -12.08 -2.49
N PHE A 67 -2.12 -11.54 -3.24
CA PHE A 67 -3.14 -12.31 -3.94
C PHE A 67 -2.58 -12.92 -5.22
N ARG A 68 -3.28 -13.93 -5.74
CA ARG A 68 -2.95 -14.57 -7.01
C ARG A 68 -3.11 -13.58 -8.19
N GLY A 69 -2.03 -12.85 -8.49
CA GLY A 69 -1.95 -11.88 -9.58
C GLY A 69 -1.54 -12.50 -10.92
N ASN A 70 -0.81 -11.73 -11.73
CA ASN A 70 -0.29 -12.15 -13.05
C ASN A 70 0.87 -13.17 -12.98
N ARG A 71 1.27 -13.60 -11.77
CA ARG A 71 2.35 -14.56 -11.49
C ARG A 71 3.74 -14.16 -12.00
N TYR A 72 3.92 -12.95 -12.52
CA TYR A 72 5.25 -12.45 -12.93
C TYR A 72 6.14 -12.12 -11.73
N MET A 73 5.58 -12.01 -10.53
CA MET A 73 6.31 -11.78 -9.29
C MET A 73 7.17 -10.49 -9.29
N ASN A 74 6.93 -9.53 -10.19
CA ASN A 74 7.77 -8.33 -10.36
C ASN A 74 8.07 -7.62 -9.04
N THR A 75 7.04 -7.22 -8.28
CA THR A 75 7.25 -6.55 -6.99
C THR A 75 7.98 -7.45 -6.01
N LEU A 76 7.56 -8.71 -5.83
CA LEU A 76 8.18 -9.59 -4.83
C LEU A 76 9.63 -9.94 -5.19
N GLY A 77 9.92 -10.16 -6.46
CA GLY A 77 11.28 -10.34 -6.97
C GLY A 77 12.13 -9.10 -6.70
N ASN A 78 11.57 -7.90 -6.92
CA ASN A 78 12.26 -6.66 -6.59
C ASN A 78 12.53 -6.55 -5.08
N LEU A 79 11.52 -6.80 -4.25
CA LEU A 79 11.62 -6.73 -2.79
C LEU A 79 12.59 -7.77 -2.19
N LEU A 80 12.79 -8.92 -2.86
CA LEU A 80 13.82 -9.89 -2.48
C LEU A 80 15.23 -9.39 -2.75
N ALA A 81 15.42 -8.66 -3.85
CA ALA A 81 16.73 -8.13 -4.22
C ALA A 81 17.06 -6.83 -3.45
N GLU A 82 16.06 -6.00 -3.18
CA GLU A 82 16.17 -4.71 -2.52
C GLU A 82 14.95 -4.49 -1.62
N PRO A 83 15.12 -4.55 -0.29
CA PRO A 83 13.99 -4.48 0.63
C PRO A 83 13.37 -3.08 0.74
N ARG A 84 14.06 -2.01 0.29
CA ARG A 84 13.51 -0.65 0.35
C ARG A 84 12.39 -0.46 -0.65
N ALA A 85 11.26 0.06 -0.17
CA ALA A 85 10.10 0.36 -0.99
C ALA A 85 9.44 1.67 -0.55
N ALA A 86 8.58 2.18 -1.44
CA ALA A 86 7.66 3.26 -1.09
C ALA A 86 6.22 2.85 -1.38
N LEU A 87 5.32 3.29 -0.51
CA LEU A 87 3.88 3.08 -0.66
C LEU A 87 3.18 4.42 -0.82
N LEU A 88 2.16 4.45 -1.69
CA LEU A 88 1.28 5.59 -1.87
C LEU A 88 -0.16 5.18 -1.59
N PHE A 89 -0.82 5.92 -0.71
CA PHE A 89 -2.24 5.84 -0.41
C PHE A 89 -2.92 7.15 -0.78
N ILE A 90 -4.12 7.06 -1.34
CA ILE A 90 -4.85 8.22 -1.84
C ILE A 90 -6.27 8.19 -1.29
N ASP A 91 -6.69 9.29 -0.66
CA ASP A 91 -8.09 9.59 -0.39
C ASP A 91 -8.64 10.35 -1.61
N PHE A 92 -9.37 9.67 -2.49
CA PHE A 92 -9.94 10.31 -3.67
C PHE A 92 -11.07 11.30 -3.34
N GLU A 93 -11.75 11.15 -2.20
CA GLU A 93 -12.86 12.01 -1.81
C GLU A 93 -12.37 13.35 -1.24
N ARG A 94 -11.28 13.32 -0.48
CA ARG A 94 -10.64 14.50 0.13
C ARG A 94 -9.46 15.04 -0.68
N GLY A 95 -8.92 14.24 -1.59
CA GLY A 95 -7.74 14.52 -2.38
C GLY A 95 -6.44 14.47 -1.56
N ASP A 96 -6.48 13.80 -0.41
CA ASP A 96 -5.32 13.65 0.47
C ASP A 96 -4.43 12.52 -0.05
N VAL A 97 -3.12 12.66 0.11
CA VAL A 97 -2.14 11.64 -0.26
C VAL A 97 -1.25 11.35 0.94
N LEU A 98 -1.03 10.07 1.20
CA LEU A 98 -0.07 9.59 2.19
C LEU A 98 1.03 8.81 1.46
N HIS A 99 2.26 9.29 1.60
CA HIS A 99 3.46 8.69 1.03
C HIS A 99 4.30 8.10 2.16
N LEU A 100 4.58 6.81 2.09
CA LEU A 100 5.40 6.09 3.06
C LEU A 100 6.65 5.57 2.38
N GLN A 101 7.76 5.55 3.11
CA GLN A 101 8.99 4.87 2.72
C GLN A 101 9.43 3.97 3.85
N GLY A 102 9.91 2.79 3.49
CA GLY A 102 10.17 1.75 4.46
C GLY A 102 10.95 0.58 3.89
N GLU A 103 11.05 -0.46 4.70
CA GLU A 103 11.74 -1.70 4.37
C GLU A 103 10.75 -2.86 4.42
N THR A 104 10.98 -3.85 3.59
CA THR A 104 10.09 -4.99 3.43
C THR A 104 10.71 -6.29 3.91
N GLN A 105 9.85 -7.21 4.35
CA GLN A 105 10.20 -8.60 4.62
C GLN A 105 9.11 -9.50 4.03
N ILE A 106 9.48 -10.42 3.15
CA ILE A 106 8.54 -11.40 2.60
C ILE A 106 8.34 -12.55 3.57
N LEU A 107 7.07 -12.91 3.76
CA LEU A 107 6.62 -13.96 4.66
C LEU A 107 5.97 -15.04 3.80
N TRP A 108 6.79 -16.03 3.48
CA TRP A 108 6.44 -17.13 2.59
C TRP A 108 5.33 -18.04 3.14
N GLN A 109 5.17 -18.05 4.45
CA GLN A 109 4.13 -18.76 5.16
C GLN A 109 3.38 -17.77 6.05
N ALA A 110 2.06 -17.92 6.13
CA ALA A 110 1.19 -17.06 6.94
C ALA A 110 1.20 -17.42 8.44
N GLU A 111 2.23 -18.09 8.94
CA GLU A 111 2.29 -18.52 10.34
C GLU A 111 2.24 -17.29 11.26
N GLY A 112 1.23 -17.24 12.14
CA GLY A 112 1.06 -16.17 13.13
C GLY A 112 0.30 -14.92 12.65
N HIS A 113 -0.19 -14.87 11.40
CA HIS A 113 -0.99 -13.74 10.90
C HIS A 113 -2.43 -14.19 10.58
N PRO A 114 -3.47 -13.38 10.86
CA PRO A 114 -4.83 -13.69 10.44
C PRO A 114 -4.88 -13.92 8.93
N ALA A 115 -5.24 -15.15 8.54
CA ALA A 115 -5.27 -15.57 7.15
C ALA A 115 -6.32 -14.76 6.38
N VAL A 116 -5.88 -14.24 5.24
CA VAL A 116 -6.68 -13.49 4.31
C VAL A 116 -7.16 -14.48 3.25
N GLU A 117 -8.49 -14.64 3.11
CA GLU A 117 -9.03 -15.48 2.04
C GLU A 117 -8.52 -15.00 0.66
N GLY A 118 -7.85 -15.90 -0.05
CA GLY A 118 -7.23 -15.64 -1.35
C GLY A 118 -5.78 -15.14 -1.31
N ALA A 119 -5.20 -14.80 -0.15
CA ALA A 119 -3.76 -14.51 -0.06
C ALA A 119 -2.95 -15.80 -0.10
N GLU A 120 -1.92 -15.83 -0.95
CA GLU A 120 -0.98 -16.96 -1.00
C GLU A 120 0.19 -16.76 -0.01
N ARG A 121 0.51 -15.51 0.30
CA ARG A 121 1.62 -15.10 1.17
C ARG A 121 1.42 -13.65 1.64
N TYR A 122 2.33 -13.18 2.48
CA TYR A 122 2.36 -11.80 2.94
C TYR A 122 3.73 -11.20 2.75
N TRP A 123 3.77 -9.88 2.78
CA TRP A 123 5.00 -9.16 3.04
C TRP A 123 4.73 -8.05 4.05
N ARG A 124 5.64 -7.93 5.00
CA ARG A 124 5.65 -6.88 6.01
C ARG A 124 6.33 -5.66 5.43
N PHE A 125 5.84 -4.48 5.77
CA PHE A 125 6.45 -3.19 5.45
C PHE A 125 6.56 -2.37 6.73
N ASP A 126 7.78 -2.09 7.16
CA ASP A 126 8.08 -1.29 8.34
C ASP A 126 8.33 0.16 7.90
N VAL A 127 7.44 1.08 8.31
CA VAL A 127 7.53 2.49 7.94
C VAL A 127 8.77 3.12 8.57
N ARG A 128 9.58 3.80 7.75
CA ARG A 128 10.75 4.58 8.20
C ARG A 128 10.54 6.08 8.07
N ARG A 129 9.78 6.50 7.05
CA ARG A 129 9.42 7.91 6.81
C ARG A 129 8.01 8.00 6.25
N ALA A 130 7.30 9.05 6.63
CA ALA A 130 5.92 9.27 6.21
C ALA A 130 5.66 10.76 5.95
N TRP A 131 4.96 11.04 4.85
CA TRP A 131 4.52 12.38 4.47
C TRP A 131 3.05 12.39 4.15
N ARG A 132 2.34 13.39 4.65
CA ARG A 132 0.95 13.68 4.29
C ARG A 132 0.87 14.94 3.44
N PHE A 133 0.09 14.84 2.38
CA PHE A 133 -0.23 15.95 1.49
C PHE A 133 -1.74 16.14 1.51
N THR A 134 -2.23 17.14 2.23
CA THR A 134 -3.67 17.42 2.33
C THR A 134 -4.16 18.19 1.11
N ALA A 135 -5.30 17.75 0.56
CA ALA A 135 -5.95 18.32 -0.62
C ALA A 135 -5.02 18.46 -1.84
N ALA A 136 -4.06 17.53 -1.98
CA ALA A 136 -2.98 17.57 -2.97
C ALA A 136 -3.43 17.30 -4.40
N LEU A 137 -4.43 16.43 -4.58
CA LEU A 137 -4.97 16.16 -5.91
C LEU A 137 -5.74 17.38 -6.43
N PRO A 138 -5.72 17.69 -7.74
CA PRO A 138 -6.53 18.76 -8.32
C PRO A 138 -7.98 18.34 -8.59
N TRP A 139 -8.31 17.06 -8.42
CA TRP A 139 -9.63 16.49 -8.62
C TRP A 139 -10.07 15.69 -7.38
N ARG A 140 -11.39 15.45 -7.28
CA ARG A 140 -12.00 14.59 -6.27
C ARG A 140 -12.89 13.57 -6.97
N GLY A 141 -12.93 12.36 -6.43
CA GLY A 141 -13.76 11.28 -6.91
C GLY A 141 -14.40 10.57 -5.74
N ARG A 142 -15.63 10.10 -5.93
CA ARG A 142 -16.29 9.18 -5.00
C ARG A 142 -16.32 7.81 -5.64
N ASN A 143 -15.96 6.78 -4.88
CA ASN A 143 -16.14 5.42 -5.33
C ASN A 143 -17.65 5.12 -5.39
N LEU A 144 -18.14 4.80 -6.59
CA LEU A 144 -19.55 4.45 -6.80
C LEU A 144 -19.76 2.95 -6.64
N GLU A 145 -18.85 2.16 -7.21
CA GLU A 145 -18.90 0.70 -7.23
C GLU A 145 -17.47 0.14 -7.25
N TYR A 146 -17.25 -0.93 -6.49
CA TYR A 146 -15.98 -1.65 -6.52
C TYR A 146 -15.85 -2.49 -7.79
N SER A 147 -14.61 -2.63 -8.28
CA SER A 147 -14.34 -3.52 -9.40
C SER A 147 -14.67 -4.99 -9.06
N PRO A 148 -15.05 -5.83 -10.04
CA PRO A 148 -15.24 -7.26 -9.81
C PRO A 148 -14.00 -7.94 -9.23
N ALA A 149 -12.79 -7.48 -9.58
CA ALA A 149 -11.54 -8.00 -9.02
C ALA A 149 -11.41 -7.67 -7.53
N THR A 150 -11.76 -6.46 -7.12
CA THR A 150 -11.81 -6.06 -5.71
C THR A 150 -12.83 -6.92 -4.95
N LEU A 151 -14.03 -7.09 -5.50
CA LEU A 151 -15.11 -7.88 -4.89
C LEU A 151 -14.77 -9.38 -4.78
N ALA A 152 -13.91 -9.90 -5.66
CA ALA A 152 -13.43 -11.27 -5.62
C ALA A 152 -12.34 -11.50 -4.55
N THR A 153 -11.81 -10.43 -3.93
CA THR A 153 -10.97 -10.56 -2.74
C THR A 153 -11.86 -10.77 -1.50
N GLY A 154 -11.38 -11.56 -0.53
CA GLY A 154 -12.13 -11.90 0.69
C GLY A 154 -12.61 -10.69 1.49
N VAL A 155 -13.37 -10.92 2.56
CA VAL A 155 -13.78 -9.86 3.50
C VAL A 155 -13.15 -10.14 4.84
N TRP A 156 -12.36 -9.19 5.35
CA TRP A 156 -11.67 -9.34 6.62
C TRP A 156 -12.55 -8.80 7.72
N GLN A 157 -13.24 -9.72 8.42
CA GLN A 157 -13.89 -9.40 9.69
C GLN A 157 -12.84 -9.43 10.80
N ARG A 158 -12.86 -8.38 11.62
CA ARG A 158 -12.05 -8.26 12.84
C ARG A 158 -12.59 -9.18 13.93
#